data_AF-A0A8J2QZF4-F1
#
_entry.id   AF-A0A8J2QZF4-F1
#
_cell.length_a   1.000
_cell.length_b   1.000
_cell.length_c   1.000
_cell.angle_alpha   90.00
_cell.angle_beta   90.00
_cell.angle_gamma   90.00
#
_symmetry.space_group_name_H-M   'P 1'
#
loop_
_entity.id
_entity.type
_entity.pdbx_description
1 polymer ?
#
loop_
_entity_poly.entity_id
_entity_poly.type
_entity_poly.pdbx_seq_one_letter_code
_entity_poly.pdbx_strand_id
1 'polypeptide(L)'
;MVFKRPESLPLGSTWRRFSVCNTNLVIRDLTEDLREPAVQLLVKYFTAHEPPCKYIEINKHPTALAELEKLWRRTIDDQLSIVCVKEDDPSDVIGVNVLTVADKNDKEEEFKSEDKIWSKLFGAVDLVTRAVDVFQTFKVDQYLTAYGLVVDPTWRGWGIGKEMLLARCGAF
;
A
#
# COMPACT_ATOMS: atom_id res chain seq x y z
N MET A 1 -6.56 -7.04 17.00
CA MET A 1 -8.00 -6.71 16.79
C MET A 1 -8.05 -6.01 15.45
N VAL A 2 -8.89 -6.41 14.49
CA VAL A 2 -8.84 -5.79 13.14
C VAL A 2 -9.22 -4.32 13.28
N PHE A 3 -8.29 -3.41 12.96
CA PHE A 3 -8.54 -1.97 12.98
C PHE A 3 -9.72 -1.64 12.06
N LYS A 4 -10.60 -0.76 12.52
CA LYS A 4 -11.70 -0.23 11.70
C LYS A 4 -11.57 1.27 11.58
N ARG A 5 -11.59 1.76 10.34
CA ARG A 5 -11.67 3.19 10.06
C ARG A 5 -12.88 3.79 10.80
N PRO A 6 -12.71 4.91 11.54
CA PRO A 6 -13.82 5.58 12.21
C PRO A 6 -14.92 5.97 11.22
N GLU A 7 -16.18 5.65 11.53
CA GLU A 7 -17.35 5.99 10.68
C GLU A 7 -17.55 7.50 10.51
N SER A 8 -16.99 8.31 11.42
CA SER A 8 -17.01 9.77 11.33
C SER A 8 -16.15 10.34 10.20
N LEU A 9 -15.21 9.56 9.64
CA LEU A 9 -14.34 10.01 8.56
C LEU A 9 -14.93 9.59 7.20
N PRO A 10 -15.43 10.53 6.38
CA PRO A 10 -16.02 10.20 5.10
C PRO A 10 -14.99 9.52 4.19
N LEU A 11 -15.40 8.45 3.51
CA LEU A 11 -14.60 7.80 2.48
C LEU A 11 -14.56 8.68 1.22
N GLY A 12 -13.40 8.75 0.58
CA GLY A 12 -13.17 9.60 -0.59
C GLY A 12 -12.56 10.97 -0.26
N SER A 13 -12.08 11.15 0.97
CA SER A 13 -11.44 12.38 1.42
C SER A 13 -10.17 12.66 0.62
N THR A 14 -9.93 13.95 0.32
CA THR A 14 -8.69 14.40 -0.31
C THR A 14 -7.70 14.82 0.77
N TRP A 15 -6.54 14.18 0.78
CA TRP A 15 -5.50 14.40 1.79
C TRP A 15 -4.43 15.39 1.33
N ARG A 16 -4.23 15.51 0.01
CA ARG A 16 -3.20 16.40 -0.55
C ARG A 16 -3.52 16.81 -1.98
N ARG A 17 -3.14 18.03 -2.35
CA ARG A 17 -3.16 18.55 -3.72
C ARG A 17 -1.79 19.11 -4.07
N PHE A 18 -1.34 18.88 -5.30
CA PHE A 18 -0.07 19.39 -5.80
C PHE A 18 -0.07 19.39 -7.33
N SER A 19 0.86 20.10 -7.96
CA SER A 19 0.94 20.21 -9.41
C SER A 19 2.28 19.68 -9.92
N VAL A 20 2.24 18.96 -11.04
CA VAL A 20 3.40 18.42 -11.74
C VAL A 20 3.22 18.68 -13.23
N CYS A 21 4.20 19.30 -13.89
CA CYS A 21 4.18 19.52 -15.34
C CYS A 21 2.87 20.11 -15.89
N ASN A 22 2.32 21.10 -15.19
CA ASN A 22 1.03 21.75 -15.49
C ASN A 22 -0.22 20.83 -15.35
N THR A 23 -0.08 19.66 -14.74
CA THR A 23 -1.20 18.80 -14.33
C THR A 23 -1.41 18.91 -12.83
N ASN A 24 -2.66 19.14 -12.41
CA ASN A 24 -3.04 19.11 -11.01
C ASN A 24 -3.35 17.68 -10.60
N LEU A 25 -2.70 17.22 -9.52
CA LEU A 25 -2.84 15.89 -8.97
C LEU A 25 -3.40 15.97 -7.57
N VAL A 26 -4.20 14.97 -7.22
CA VAL A 26 -4.77 14.83 -5.89
C VAL A 26 -4.45 13.47 -5.30
N ILE A 27 -4.11 13.46 -4.02
CA ILE A 27 -4.02 12.24 -3.23
C ILE A 27 -5.27 12.16 -2.36
N ARG A 28 -5.99 11.05 -2.50
CA ARG A 28 -7.27 10.81 -1.85
C ARG A 28 -7.38 9.36 -1.38
N ASP A 29 -8.40 9.09 -0.59
CA ASP A 29 -8.77 7.71 -0.28
C ASP A 29 -8.98 6.88 -1.55
N LEU A 30 -8.55 5.63 -1.52
CA LEU A 30 -8.88 4.63 -2.51
C LEU A 30 -10.34 4.21 -2.32
N THR A 31 -11.19 4.59 -3.27
CA THR A 31 -12.62 4.22 -3.31
C THR A 31 -12.84 2.97 -4.17
N GLU A 32 -13.97 2.28 -3.98
CA GLU A 32 -14.23 0.99 -4.62
C GLU A 32 -14.11 1.01 -6.15
N ASP A 33 -14.50 2.11 -6.79
CA ASP A 33 -14.37 2.33 -8.24
C ASP A 33 -12.92 2.37 -8.73
N LEU A 34 -11.97 2.69 -7.86
CA LEU A 34 -10.53 2.75 -8.16
C LEU A 34 -9.76 1.50 -7.72
N ARG A 35 -10.44 0.54 -7.07
CA ARG A 35 -9.82 -0.67 -6.51
C ARG A 35 -9.14 -1.52 -7.56
N GLU A 36 -9.84 -1.83 -8.65
CA GLU A 36 -9.28 -2.69 -9.69
C GLU A 36 -8.11 -2.02 -10.43
N PRO A 37 -8.22 -0.76 -10.92
CA PRO A 37 -7.08 -0.05 -11.51
C PRO A 37 -5.85 0.01 -10.59
N ALA A 38 -6.07 0.24 -9.29
CA ALA A 38 -4.99 0.30 -8.31
C ALA A 38 -4.28 -1.05 -8.11
N VAL A 39 -5.04 -2.15 -8.01
CA VAL A 39 -4.46 -3.51 -7.93
C VAL A 39 -3.70 -3.85 -9.20
N GLN A 40 -4.24 -3.54 -10.38
CA GLN A 40 -3.55 -3.78 -11.65
C GLN A 40 -2.24 -2.98 -11.75
N LEU A 41 -2.19 -1.75 -11.22
CA LEU A 41 -0.96 -0.96 -11.16
C LEU A 41 0.13 -1.64 -10.30
N LEU A 42 -0.25 -2.21 -9.16
CA LEU A 42 0.64 -2.99 -8.30
C LEU A 42 1.13 -4.26 -9.01
N VAL A 43 0.21 -5.07 -9.52
CA VAL A 43 0.54 -6.32 -10.23
C VAL A 43 1.47 -6.05 -11.41
N LYS A 44 1.26 -4.97 -12.15
CA LYS A 44 2.06 -4.63 -13.33
C LYS A 44 3.44 -4.07 -13.00
N TYR A 45 3.52 -3.11 -12.08
CA TYR A 45 4.75 -2.34 -11.89
C TYR A 45 5.43 -2.57 -10.54
N PHE A 46 4.67 -2.82 -9.46
CA PHE A 46 5.28 -3.07 -8.16
C PHE A 46 6.06 -4.39 -8.20
N THR A 47 5.42 -5.47 -8.65
CA THR A 47 6.04 -6.81 -8.73
C THR A 47 7.28 -6.85 -9.63
N ALA A 48 7.33 -6.00 -10.66
CA ALA A 48 8.42 -5.94 -11.63
C ALA A 48 9.64 -5.14 -11.13
N HIS A 49 9.46 -4.25 -10.14
CA HIS A 49 10.48 -3.28 -9.74
C HIS A 49 10.84 -3.32 -8.25
N GLU A 50 9.93 -3.78 -7.40
CA GLU A 50 10.19 -3.89 -5.97
C GLU A 50 11.26 -4.98 -5.72
N PRO A 51 12.32 -4.71 -4.92
CA PRO A 51 13.52 -5.55 -4.95
C PRO A 51 13.27 -7.02 -4.54
N PRO A 52 12.61 -7.33 -3.40
CA PRO A 52 12.15 -8.68 -3.10
C PRO A 52 11.38 -9.36 -4.24
N CYS A 53 10.33 -8.73 -4.79
CA CYS A 53 9.50 -9.29 -5.84
C CYS A 53 10.29 -9.57 -7.12
N LYS A 54 11.13 -8.61 -7.53
CA LYS A 54 11.98 -8.71 -8.72
C LYS A 54 13.01 -9.83 -8.57
N TYR A 55 13.66 -9.92 -7.41
CA TYR A 55 14.73 -10.89 -7.18
C TYR A 55 14.23 -12.33 -7.15
N ILE A 56 13.06 -12.58 -6.56
CA ILE A 56 12.42 -13.90 -6.58
C ILE A 56 11.66 -14.18 -7.87
N GLU A 57 11.64 -13.22 -8.80
CA GLU A 57 10.90 -13.27 -10.06
C GLU A 57 9.43 -13.67 -9.85
N ILE A 58 8.74 -13.03 -8.90
CA ILE A 58 7.38 -13.45 -8.46
C ILE A 58 6.38 -13.60 -9.62
N ASN A 59 6.54 -12.83 -10.68
CA ASN A 59 5.71 -12.90 -11.90
C ASN A 59 5.83 -14.24 -12.66
N LYS A 60 6.86 -15.05 -12.39
CA LYS A 60 7.00 -16.44 -12.89
C LYS A 60 6.32 -17.48 -12.00
N HIS A 61 5.73 -17.04 -10.88
CA HIS A 61 5.13 -17.89 -9.85
C HIS A 61 3.67 -17.49 -9.61
N PRO A 62 2.72 -17.97 -10.44
CA PRO A 62 1.32 -17.53 -10.39
C PRO A 62 0.65 -17.68 -9.03
N THR A 63 0.96 -18.74 -8.28
CA THR A 63 0.40 -18.97 -6.94
C THR A 63 0.89 -17.91 -5.94
N ALA A 64 2.19 -17.62 -5.91
CA ALA A 64 2.75 -16.57 -5.05
C ALA A 64 2.24 -15.17 -5.44
N LEU A 65 2.12 -14.90 -6.74
CA LEU A 65 1.54 -13.65 -7.24
C LEU A 65 0.08 -13.49 -6.80
N ALA A 66 -0.72 -14.56 -6.90
CA ALA A 66 -2.12 -14.55 -6.47
C ALA A 66 -2.27 -14.31 -4.96
N GLU A 67 -1.38 -14.88 -4.12
CA GLU A 67 -1.40 -14.62 -2.68
C GLU A 67 -0.98 -13.18 -2.33
N LEU A 68 -0.02 -12.60 -3.05
CA LEU A 68 0.34 -11.18 -2.89
C LEU A 68 -0.82 -10.25 -3.32
N GLU A 69 -1.47 -10.55 -4.44
CA GLU A 69 -2.64 -9.80 -4.89
C GLU A 69 -3.79 -9.87 -3.88
N LYS A 70 -4.04 -11.06 -3.33
CA LYS A 70 -5.04 -11.30 -2.29
C LYS A 70 -4.71 -10.54 -1.00
N LEU A 71 -3.43 -10.43 -0.63
CA LEU A 71 -3.01 -9.58 0.48
C LEU A 71 -3.40 -8.12 0.22
N TRP A 72 -3.06 -7.55 -0.93
CA TRP A 72 -3.44 -6.17 -1.26
C TRP A 72 -4.95 -5.97 -1.26
N ARG A 73 -5.71 -6.87 -1.89
CA ARG A 73 -7.18 -6.77 -1.95
C ARG A 73 -7.81 -6.77 -0.56
N ARG A 74 -7.36 -7.65 0.33
CA ARG A 74 -7.82 -7.70 1.73
C ARG A 74 -7.45 -6.45 2.50
N THR A 75 -6.23 -5.94 2.33
CA THR A 75 -5.81 -4.72 3.02
C THR A 75 -6.54 -3.48 2.53
N ILE A 76 -6.89 -3.41 1.24
CA ILE A 76 -7.69 -2.31 0.71
C ILE A 76 -9.08 -2.25 1.38
N ASP A 77 -9.62 -3.39 1.81
CA ASP A 77 -10.92 -3.45 2.49
C ASP A 77 -10.91 -2.72 3.86
N ASP A 78 -9.74 -2.43 4.43
CA ASP A 78 -9.60 -1.60 5.63
C ASP A 78 -9.96 -0.11 5.38
N GLN A 79 -10.13 0.28 4.11
CA GLN A 79 -10.48 1.65 3.67
C GLN A 79 -9.47 2.72 4.12
N LEU A 80 -8.19 2.35 4.26
CA LEU A 80 -7.10 3.26 4.64
C LEU A 80 -6.16 3.59 3.49
N SER A 81 -6.18 2.79 2.43
CA SER A 81 -5.28 2.94 1.30
C SER A 81 -5.58 4.23 0.53
N ILE A 82 -4.54 4.82 -0.06
CA ILE A 82 -4.63 6.08 -0.80
C ILE A 82 -4.16 5.91 -2.24
N VAL A 83 -4.73 6.72 -3.12
CA VAL A 83 -4.37 6.79 -4.54
C VAL A 83 -4.01 8.22 -4.93
N CYS A 84 -3.14 8.34 -5.92
CA CYS A 84 -2.88 9.57 -6.64
C CYS A 84 -3.60 9.50 -7.99
N VAL A 85 -4.40 10.52 -8.29
CA VAL A 85 -5.14 10.66 -9.56
C VAL A 85 -5.02 12.09 -10.07
N LYS A 86 -5.42 12.35 -11.31
CA LYS A 86 -5.55 13.72 -11.81
C LYS A 86 -6.79 14.37 -11.19
N GLU A 87 -6.74 15.68 -10.96
CA GLU A 87 -7.87 16.41 -10.37
C GLU A 87 -9.06 16.54 -11.33
N ASP A 88 -8.78 16.71 -12.62
CA ASP A 88 -9.77 16.86 -13.69
C ASP A 88 -10.27 15.52 -14.24
N ASP A 89 -9.48 14.46 -14.12
CA ASP A 89 -9.83 13.09 -14.47
C ASP A 89 -9.44 12.12 -13.34
N PRO A 90 -10.32 11.96 -12.33
CA PRO A 90 -10.03 11.13 -11.16
C PRO A 90 -10.16 9.61 -11.44
N SER A 91 -10.38 9.20 -12.69
CA SER A 91 -10.52 7.78 -13.07
C SER A 91 -9.19 7.07 -13.29
N ASP A 92 -8.12 7.83 -13.58
CA ASP A 92 -6.79 7.29 -13.90
C ASP A 92 -5.90 7.23 -12.65
N VAL A 93 -5.61 6.00 -12.18
CA VAL A 93 -4.76 5.77 -11.01
C VAL A 93 -3.28 5.88 -11.41
N ILE A 94 -2.68 7.01 -11.05
CA ILE A 94 -1.25 7.32 -11.29
C ILE A 94 -0.35 6.62 -10.26
N GLY A 95 -0.83 6.47 -9.04
CA GLY A 95 -0.09 5.81 -7.97
C GLY A 95 -1.01 5.28 -6.89
N VAL A 96 -0.58 4.22 -6.22
CA VAL A 96 -1.29 3.63 -5.09
C VAL A 96 -0.32 3.36 -3.95
N ASN A 97 -0.83 3.54 -2.73
CA ASN A 97 -0.17 3.11 -1.54
C ASN A 97 -1.16 2.31 -0.67
N VAL A 98 -0.88 1.02 -0.52
CA VAL A 98 -1.71 0.08 0.24
C VAL A 98 -1.33 0.21 1.72
N LEU A 99 -2.29 0.65 2.54
CA LEU A 99 -2.09 1.02 3.94
C LEU A 99 -2.96 0.19 4.87
N THR A 100 -2.43 -0.09 6.06
CA THR A 100 -3.17 -0.70 7.17
C THR A 100 -2.62 -0.20 8.50
N VAL A 101 -3.24 -0.57 9.61
CA VAL A 101 -2.76 -0.27 10.96
C VAL A 101 -2.22 -1.55 11.58
N ALA A 102 -0.99 -1.48 12.09
CA ALA A 102 -0.46 -2.51 12.98
C ALA A 102 -0.89 -2.19 14.42
N ASP A 103 -1.43 -3.17 15.14
CA ASP A 103 -1.84 -3.03 16.55
C ASP A 103 -0.99 -3.96 17.43
N LYS A 104 -0.54 -3.47 18.59
CA LYS A 104 0.29 -4.25 19.53
C LYS A 104 -0.39 -5.53 20.04
N ASN A 105 -1.72 -5.60 19.95
CA ASN A 105 -2.52 -6.73 20.40
C ASN A 105 -2.95 -7.63 19.22
N ASP A 106 -2.46 -7.36 18.01
CA ASP A 106 -2.62 -8.30 16.92
C ASP A 106 -1.91 -9.60 17.27
N LYS A 107 -2.62 -10.72 17.08
CA LYS A 107 -2.05 -12.03 17.35
C LYS A 107 -0.92 -12.25 16.35
N GLU A 108 0.27 -12.55 16.86
CA GLU A 108 1.32 -13.11 16.03
C GLU A 108 0.87 -14.50 15.56
N GLU A 109 0.21 -14.56 14.41
CA GLU A 109 0.00 -15.81 13.72
C GLU A 109 1.26 -16.10 12.91
N GLU A 110 1.89 -17.25 13.18
CA GLU A 110 2.94 -17.75 12.31
C GLU A 110 2.40 -17.83 10.88
N PHE A 111 3.02 -17.07 9.99
CA PHE A 111 2.68 -17.14 8.58
C PHE A 111 2.97 -18.56 8.06
N LYS A 112 1.91 -19.27 7.65
CA LYS A 112 1.99 -20.63 7.11
C LYS A 112 1.50 -20.63 5.67
N SER A 113 2.39 -21.00 4.75
CA SER A 113 2.05 -21.25 3.35
C SER A 113 2.82 -22.46 2.84
N GLU A 114 2.17 -23.28 2.02
CA GLU A 114 2.82 -24.38 1.29
C GLU A 114 3.61 -23.86 0.07
N ASP A 115 3.34 -22.62 -0.37
CA ASP A 115 4.09 -21.98 -1.44
C ASP A 115 5.42 -21.45 -0.91
N LYS A 116 6.51 -22.07 -1.35
CA LYS A 116 7.87 -21.73 -0.92
C LYS A 116 8.32 -20.35 -1.41
N ILE A 117 7.82 -19.86 -2.54
CA ILE A 117 8.19 -18.54 -3.08
C ILE A 117 7.50 -17.46 -2.27
N TRP A 118 6.20 -17.63 -2.01
CA TRP A 118 5.44 -16.74 -1.15
C TRP A 118 6.00 -16.70 0.27
N SER A 119 6.34 -17.88 0.83
CA SER A 119 6.96 -17.98 2.16
C SER A 119 8.32 -17.27 2.23
N LYS A 120 9.13 -17.32 1.16
CA LYS A 120 10.40 -16.59 1.10
C LYS A 120 10.18 -15.08 1.08
N LEU A 121 9.24 -14.60 0.27
CA LEU A 121 8.92 -13.17 0.18
C LEU A 121 8.43 -12.64 1.52
N PHE A 122 7.38 -13.27 2.06
CA PHE A 122 6.77 -12.85 3.30
C PHE A 122 7.74 -12.97 4.49
N GLY A 123 8.49 -14.08 4.56
CA GLY A 123 9.49 -14.28 5.61
C GLY A 123 10.61 -13.23 5.60
N ALA A 124 11.03 -12.76 4.42
CA ALA A 124 12.03 -11.68 4.33
C ALA A 124 11.48 -10.34 4.83
N VAL A 125 10.23 -10.01 4.47
CA VAL A 125 9.57 -8.77 4.93
C VAL A 125 9.29 -8.81 6.44
N ASP A 126 8.81 -9.95 6.95
CA ASP A 126 8.54 -10.15 8.37
C ASP A 126 9.83 -10.05 9.21
N LEU A 127 10.92 -10.66 8.76
CA LEU A 127 12.23 -10.57 9.42
C LEU A 127 12.70 -9.11 9.58
N VAL A 128 12.59 -8.31 8.51
CA VAL A 128 12.97 -6.88 8.56
C VAL A 128 12.02 -6.08 9.45
N THR A 129 10.72 -6.38 9.38
CA THR A 129 9.71 -5.68 10.19
C THR A 129 9.92 -5.92 11.69
N ARG A 130 10.30 -7.15 12.08
CA ARG A 130 10.60 -7.52 13.47
C ARG A 130 11.96 -7.04 13.97
N ALA A 131 12.81 -6.49 13.10
CA ALA A 131 14.14 -6.01 13.51
C ALA A 131 14.06 -4.81 14.46
N VAL A 132 12.94 -4.09 14.47
CA VAL A 132 12.67 -2.97 15.39
C VAL A 132 11.30 -3.16 16.02
N ASP A 133 11.25 -3.20 17.34
CA ASP A 133 9.99 -3.13 18.08
C ASP A 133 9.48 -1.68 18.07
N VAL A 134 8.66 -1.33 17.08
CA VAL A 134 8.09 0.01 16.89
C VAL A 134 7.23 0.42 18.09
N PHE A 135 6.46 -0.53 18.65
CA PHE A 135 5.56 -0.28 19.77
C PHE A 135 6.34 0.12 21.03
N GLN A 136 7.39 -0.62 21.39
CA GLN A 136 8.24 -0.29 22.54
C GLN A 136 9.09 0.95 22.28
N THR A 137 9.64 1.10 21.08
CA THR A 137 10.55 2.20 20.74
C THR A 137 9.83 3.55 20.82
N PHE A 138 8.63 3.64 20.23
CA PHE A 138 7.86 4.90 20.18
C PHE A 138 6.77 5.00 21.24
N LYS A 139 6.58 3.96 22.07
CA LYS A 139 5.56 3.89 23.13
C LYS A 139 4.15 4.13 22.58
N VAL A 140 3.84 3.46 21.47
CA VAL A 140 2.54 3.53 20.80
C VAL A 140 1.87 2.16 20.79
N ASP A 141 0.55 2.15 20.74
CA ASP A 141 -0.24 0.92 20.66
C ASP A 141 -0.59 0.54 19.22
N GLN A 142 -0.61 1.54 18.34
CA GLN A 142 -0.97 1.41 16.94
C GLN A 142 -0.08 2.32 16.08
N TYR A 143 0.22 1.89 14.86
CA TYR A 143 0.86 2.74 13.86
C TYR A 143 0.40 2.39 12.45
N LEU A 144 0.39 3.39 11.57
CA LEU A 144 0.09 3.21 10.16
C LEU A 144 1.29 2.56 9.45
N THR A 145 1.04 1.42 8.79
CA THR A 145 2.03 0.68 8.00
C THR A 145 1.54 0.48 6.56
N ALA A 146 2.35 -0.17 5.72
CA ALA A 146 2.07 -0.35 4.29
C ALA A 146 2.57 -1.68 3.73
N TYR A 147 1.86 -2.21 2.73
CA TYR A 147 2.25 -3.42 1.97
C TYR A 147 2.62 -3.15 0.50
N GLY A 148 2.65 -1.88 0.09
CA GLY A 148 3.08 -1.50 -1.25
C GLY A 148 2.91 -0.02 -1.52
N LEU A 149 3.85 0.55 -2.26
CA LEU A 149 3.77 1.88 -2.85
C LEU A 149 4.29 1.78 -4.28
N VAL A 150 3.47 2.17 -5.24
CA VAL A 150 3.84 2.18 -6.66
C VAL A 150 3.33 3.45 -7.33
N VAL A 151 4.15 3.97 -8.24
CA VAL A 151 3.80 5.05 -9.15
C VAL A 151 4.04 4.55 -10.57
N ASP A 152 3.10 4.83 -11.47
CA ASP A 152 3.22 4.53 -12.89
C ASP A 152 4.56 5.08 -13.43
N PRO A 153 5.34 4.29 -14.20
CA PRO A 153 6.63 4.71 -14.73
C PRO A 153 6.62 6.06 -15.47
N THR A 154 5.54 6.39 -16.18
CA THR A 154 5.42 7.65 -16.94
C THR A 154 5.37 8.89 -16.04
N TRP A 155 5.02 8.70 -14.76
CA TRP A 155 4.92 9.75 -13.75
C TRP A 155 6.07 9.75 -12.73
N ARG A 156 7.07 8.88 -12.90
CA ARG A 156 8.26 8.85 -12.03
C ARG A 156 9.17 10.04 -12.28
N GLY A 157 10.02 10.35 -11.29
CA GLY A 157 10.93 11.51 -11.34
C GLY A 157 10.29 12.82 -10.86
N TRP A 158 8.97 12.86 -10.67
CA TRP A 158 8.24 14.07 -10.26
C TRP A 158 7.89 14.13 -8.76
N GLY A 159 8.46 13.25 -7.93
CA GLY A 159 8.26 13.28 -6.49
C GLY A 159 6.89 12.78 -5.99
N ILE A 160 6.03 12.20 -6.84
CA ILE A 160 4.69 11.73 -6.43
C ILE A 160 4.74 10.75 -5.25
N GLY A 161 5.66 9.78 -5.26
CA GLY A 161 5.81 8.85 -4.14
C GLY A 161 6.11 9.54 -2.80
N LYS A 162 6.88 10.64 -2.82
CA LYS A 162 7.11 11.48 -1.64
C LYS A 162 5.82 12.18 -1.21
N GLU A 163 5.08 12.75 -2.14
CA GLU A 163 3.81 13.43 -1.83
C GLU A 163 2.79 12.45 -1.22
N MET A 164 2.75 11.20 -1.68
CA MET A 164 1.91 10.14 -1.10
C MET A 164 2.32 9.78 0.33
N LEU A 165 3.62 9.69 0.61
CA LEU A 165 4.10 9.47 1.98
C LEU A 165 3.77 10.64 2.90
N LEU A 166 3.92 11.88 2.42
CA LEU A 166 3.56 13.08 3.19
C LEU A 166 2.06 13.17 3.48
N ALA A 167 1.20 12.65 2.60
CA ALA A 167 -0.24 12.58 2.82
C ALA A 167 -0.62 11.73 4.04
N ARG A 168 0.24 10.79 4.46
CA ARG A 168 0.02 9.97 5.67
C ARG A 168 0.12 10.77 6.97
N CYS A 169 0.84 11.90 6.96
CA CYS A 169 1.10 12.69 8.18
C CYS A 169 0.04 13.78 8.42
N GLY A 170 -0.85 14.03 7.46
CA GLY A 170 -1.82 15.13 7.49
C GLY A 170 -3.27 14.72 7.77
N ALA A 171 -3.49 13.49 8.23
CA ALA A 171 -4.80 12.89 8.42
C ALA A 171 -5.09 12.60 9.90
N PHE A 172 -5.39 13.64 10.69
CA PHE A 172 -6.03 13.51 12.01
C PHE A 172 -7.02 14.66 12.21
#